data_AF-A0A535QDU7-F1
#
_entry.id   AF-A0A535QDU7-F1
#
_cell.length_a   1.000
_cell.length_b   1.000
_cell.length_c   1.000
_cell.angle_alpha   90.00
_cell.angle_beta   90.00
_cell.angle_gamma   90.00
#
_symmetry.space_group_name_H-M   'P 1'
#
loop_
_entity.id
_entity.type
_entity.pdbx_description
1 polymer ?
#
loop_
_entity_poly.entity_id
_entity_poly.type
_entity_poly.pdbx_seq_one_letter_code
_entity_poly.pdbx_strand_id
1 'polypeptide(L)'
;MRETQEDIERLQTLLDNSIKRAGAFLRRSFQMPEHSLTPQQLIDCWLDVQTVALATITTRGEPRIAPISSLLYRGDIYIPTVATAARTRHVMKRPAVSLTLFRENELAIIVHGYAAIISPDHADFETLENLLYAYTYTKAGEWGEGVYLHIQAEAIYTYNRHPHRPIESLPLQMRPLTTEDSEWVRQFIIEHWGDTFVVAHGKVYHPQTLPGFVAILKGNRVGLLTYSLEGENCEIVTIDSTKPGIGIGTLLIEAVTQAAREAGCKRLWLITTNDNLHALRFYQKRGFTLVTIHRNAVDVTRQLKPRIPLIGNDQIPLHDEIELEMMLER
;
A
#
# COMPACT_ATOMS: atom_id res chain seq x y z
N MET A 1 -13.67 4.29 -14.04
CA MET A 1 -14.30 4.68 -12.77
C MET A 1 -15.79 4.39 -12.89
N ARG A 2 -16.38 3.65 -11.95
CA ARG A 2 -17.81 3.26 -12.00
C ARG A 2 -18.71 4.29 -11.35
N GLU A 3 -18.09 5.18 -10.59
CA GLU A 3 -18.67 6.24 -9.79
C GLU A 3 -18.65 7.54 -10.58
N THR A 4 -19.76 8.25 -10.49
CA THR A 4 -19.91 9.61 -10.98
C THR A 4 -19.42 10.60 -9.93
N GLN A 5 -19.23 11.86 -10.33
CA GLN A 5 -18.87 12.93 -9.40
C GLN A 5 -19.92 13.11 -8.28
N GLU A 6 -21.20 12.93 -8.61
CA GLU A 6 -22.30 12.97 -7.63
C GLU A 6 -22.17 11.85 -6.59
N ASP A 7 -21.79 10.63 -7.01
CA ASP A 7 -21.57 9.53 -6.08
C ASP A 7 -20.40 9.81 -5.12
N ILE A 8 -19.33 10.44 -5.62
CA ILE A 8 -18.15 10.83 -4.83
C ILE A 8 -18.54 11.90 -3.79
N GLU A 9 -19.33 12.90 -4.17
CA GLU A 9 -19.81 13.96 -3.27
C GLU A 9 -20.78 13.42 -2.19
N ARG A 10 -21.64 12.47 -2.58
CA ARG A 10 -22.52 11.75 -1.64
C ARG A 10 -21.70 10.95 -0.63
N LEU A 11 -20.68 10.23 -1.08
CA LEU A 11 -19.76 9.50 -0.20
C LEU A 11 -18.98 10.42 0.74
N GLN A 12 -18.49 11.57 0.25
CA GLN A 12 -17.82 12.57 1.08
C GLN A 12 -18.75 13.04 2.20
N THR A 13 -19.98 13.41 1.86
CA THR A 13 -20.99 13.84 2.83
C THR A 13 -21.29 12.76 3.88
N LEU A 14 -21.39 11.50 3.45
CA LEU A 14 -21.61 10.37 4.35
C LEU A 14 -20.42 10.14 5.31
N LEU A 15 -19.18 10.19 4.81
CA LEU A 15 -17.97 10.05 5.63
C LEU A 15 -17.87 11.18 6.66
N ASP A 16 -18.11 12.43 6.26
CA ASP A 16 -18.07 13.58 7.16
C ASP A 16 -19.14 13.49 8.25
N ASN A 17 -20.35 13.08 7.88
CA ASN A 17 -21.45 12.86 8.84
C ASN A 17 -21.16 11.69 9.77
N SER A 18 -20.47 10.66 9.29
CA SER A 18 -20.05 9.51 10.11
C SER A 18 -19.03 9.95 11.16
N ILE A 19 -18.01 10.74 10.79
CA ILE A 19 -17.03 11.29 11.74
C ILE A 19 -17.73 12.16 12.80
N LYS A 20 -18.71 12.98 12.42
CA LYS A 20 -19.50 13.78 13.37
C LYS A 20 -20.32 12.91 14.34
N ARG A 21 -20.85 11.79 13.87
CA ARG A 21 -21.62 10.83 14.68
C ARG A 21 -20.71 9.98 15.59
N ALA A 22 -19.43 9.82 15.26
CA ALA A 22 -18.49 9.04 16.04
C ALA A 22 -18.29 9.62 17.45
N GLY A 23 -18.46 8.77 18.46
CA GLY A 23 -18.16 9.11 19.85
C GLY A 23 -16.69 9.52 20.04
N ALA A 24 -16.42 10.28 21.11
CA ALA A 24 -15.08 10.82 21.38
C ALA A 24 -13.97 9.75 21.44
N PHE A 25 -14.29 8.57 21.99
CA PHE A 25 -13.34 7.45 22.04
C PHE A 25 -12.98 6.95 20.64
N LEU A 26 -13.98 6.72 19.77
CA LEU A 26 -13.75 6.21 18.43
C LEU A 26 -12.94 7.20 17.58
N ARG A 27 -13.29 8.49 17.62
CA ARG A 27 -12.52 9.55 16.92
C ARG A 27 -11.06 9.58 17.33
N ARG A 28 -10.78 9.46 18.63
CA ARG A 28 -9.40 9.40 19.15
C ARG A 28 -8.70 8.12 18.73
N SER A 29 -9.37 6.97 18.85
CA SER A 29 -8.81 5.67 18.51
C SER A 29 -8.47 5.55 17.03
N PHE A 30 -9.28 6.14 16.16
CA PHE A 30 -9.11 6.11 14.71
C PHE A 30 -8.41 7.36 14.19
N GLN A 31 -7.96 8.27 15.07
CA GLN A 31 -7.24 9.49 14.71
C GLN A 31 -7.95 10.27 13.58
N MET A 32 -9.25 10.51 13.76
CA MET A 32 -10.09 11.17 12.77
C MET A 32 -9.97 12.69 12.86
N PRO A 33 -9.96 13.41 11.72
CA PRO A 33 -10.12 12.90 10.34
C PRO A 33 -8.81 12.50 9.66
N GLU A 34 -7.65 12.72 10.26
CA GLU A 34 -6.33 12.62 9.60
C GLU A 34 -6.03 11.22 9.04
N HIS A 35 -6.52 10.19 9.72
CA HIS A 35 -6.41 8.78 9.30
C HIS A 35 -7.67 8.21 8.68
N SER A 36 -8.68 9.04 8.39
CA SER A 36 -9.88 8.63 7.65
C SER A 36 -9.58 8.56 6.15
N LEU A 37 -10.20 7.61 5.45
CA LEU A 37 -10.13 7.52 4.01
C LEU A 37 -10.91 8.66 3.35
N THR A 38 -10.38 9.17 2.23
CA THR A 38 -11.16 9.97 1.28
C THR A 38 -12.15 9.08 0.51
N PRO A 39 -13.17 9.65 -0.16
CA PRO A 39 -14.05 8.89 -1.04
C PRO A 39 -13.29 8.11 -2.11
N GLN A 40 -12.28 8.73 -2.74
CA GLN A 40 -11.47 8.06 -3.75
C GLN A 40 -10.72 6.87 -3.16
N GLN A 41 -10.10 7.04 -2.00
CA GLN A 41 -9.45 5.94 -1.31
C GLN A 41 -10.46 4.83 -0.94
N LEU A 42 -11.65 5.17 -0.45
CA LEU A 42 -12.68 4.17 -0.18
C LEU A 42 -13.05 3.36 -1.44
N ILE A 43 -13.21 4.03 -2.59
CA ILE A 43 -13.48 3.39 -3.88
C ILE A 43 -12.29 2.50 -4.31
N ASP A 44 -11.06 2.97 -4.11
CA ASP A 44 -9.84 2.24 -4.46
C ASP A 44 -9.71 0.92 -3.67
N CYS A 45 -10.34 0.81 -2.48
CA CYS A 45 -10.41 -0.45 -1.76
C CYS A 45 -11.21 -1.54 -2.51
N TRP A 46 -12.13 -1.16 -3.39
CA TRP A 46 -13.02 -2.04 -4.16
C TRP A 46 -12.76 -1.99 -5.67
N LEU A 47 -11.51 -1.71 -6.10
CA LEU A 47 -11.11 -1.92 -7.50
C LEU A 47 -11.32 -3.37 -7.96
N ASP A 48 -11.22 -4.33 -7.02
CA ASP A 48 -11.58 -5.73 -7.19
C ASP A 48 -12.64 -6.15 -6.16
N VAL A 49 -13.25 -7.32 -6.35
CA VAL A 49 -14.11 -7.96 -5.34
C VAL A 49 -13.35 -8.09 -4.02
N GLN A 50 -13.95 -7.61 -2.94
CA GLN A 50 -13.37 -7.73 -1.59
C GLN A 50 -14.18 -8.70 -0.72
N THR A 51 -13.49 -9.43 0.15
CA THR A 51 -14.16 -10.21 1.20
C THR A 51 -14.41 -9.33 2.43
N VAL A 52 -15.67 -9.20 2.83
CA VAL A 52 -16.07 -8.51 4.07
C VAL A 52 -16.64 -9.48 5.07
N ALA A 53 -16.53 -9.17 6.36
CA ALA A 53 -17.29 -9.84 7.40
C ALA A 53 -18.65 -9.16 7.53
N LEU A 54 -19.72 -9.77 7.02
CA LEU A 54 -21.08 -9.25 7.08
C LEU A 54 -21.83 -9.83 8.28
N ALA A 55 -22.33 -8.96 9.14
CA ALA A 55 -23.22 -9.26 10.26
C ALA A 55 -24.69 -9.03 9.88
N THR A 56 -25.53 -10.03 10.17
CA THR A 56 -27.00 -10.00 10.03
C THR A 56 -27.64 -10.46 11.33
N ILE A 57 -28.95 -10.22 11.49
CA ILE A 57 -29.67 -10.53 12.73
C ILE A 57 -30.76 -11.56 12.46
N THR A 58 -30.79 -12.66 13.23
CA THR A 58 -31.82 -13.69 13.08
C THR A 58 -33.21 -13.18 13.46
N THR A 59 -34.25 -13.98 13.17
CA THR A 59 -35.63 -13.69 13.61
C THR A 59 -35.79 -13.58 15.14
N ARG A 60 -34.83 -14.12 15.92
CA ARG A 60 -34.79 -14.04 17.38
C ARG A 60 -33.90 -12.92 17.93
N GLY A 61 -33.29 -12.09 17.07
CA GLY A 61 -32.40 -11.02 17.51
C GLY A 61 -30.94 -11.44 17.73
N GLU A 62 -30.55 -12.64 17.30
CA GLU A 62 -29.17 -13.13 17.48
C GLU A 62 -28.27 -12.62 16.35
N PRO A 63 -27.06 -12.12 16.64
CA PRO A 63 -26.11 -11.72 15.60
C PRO A 63 -25.48 -12.95 14.92
N ARG A 64 -25.34 -12.89 13.60
CA ARG A 64 -24.66 -13.89 12.76
C ARG A 64 -23.69 -13.19 11.82
N ILE A 65 -22.44 -13.63 11.82
CA ILE A 65 -21.38 -13.08 10.96
C ILE A 65 -20.85 -14.14 10.01
N ALA A 66 -20.58 -13.76 8.77
CA ALA A 66 -19.92 -14.63 7.81
C ALA A 66 -19.03 -13.81 6.86
N PRO A 67 -17.85 -14.31 6.48
CA PRO A 67 -17.10 -13.73 5.37
C PRO A 67 -17.89 -13.91 4.08
N ILE A 68 -17.91 -12.87 3.24
CA ILE A 68 -18.62 -12.90 1.95
C ILE A 68 -17.99 -11.91 0.99
N SER A 69 -18.00 -12.26 -0.30
CA SER A 69 -17.61 -11.36 -1.38
C SER A 69 -18.49 -10.11 -1.40
N SER A 70 -17.91 -9.00 -1.83
CA SER A 70 -18.58 -7.70 -1.94
C SER A 70 -18.02 -6.92 -3.12
N LEU A 71 -18.88 -6.11 -3.72
CA LEU A 71 -18.60 -5.21 -4.84
C LEU A 71 -18.94 -3.79 -4.41
N LEU A 72 -18.31 -2.80 -5.05
CA LEU A 72 -18.72 -1.40 -4.95
C LEU A 72 -19.17 -0.91 -6.34
N TYR A 73 -20.34 -0.28 -6.36
CA TYR A 73 -20.94 0.28 -7.56
C TYR A 73 -21.73 1.54 -7.18
N ARG A 74 -21.53 2.64 -7.91
CA ARG A 74 -22.20 3.93 -7.65
C ARG A 74 -22.04 4.43 -6.21
N GLY A 75 -20.93 4.07 -5.56
CA GLY A 75 -20.63 4.42 -4.17
C GLY A 75 -21.33 3.56 -3.10
N ASP A 76 -22.09 2.55 -3.48
CA ASP A 76 -22.75 1.63 -2.54
C ASP A 76 -22.14 0.22 -2.62
N ILE A 77 -22.28 -0.55 -1.54
CA ILE A 77 -21.73 -1.90 -1.43
C ILE A 77 -22.82 -2.92 -1.77
N TYR A 78 -22.47 -3.92 -2.59
CA TYR A 78 -23.35 -5.00 -3.00
C TYR A 78 -22.76 -6.35 -2.63
N ILE A 79 -23.58 -7.22 -2.06
CA ILE A 79 -23.18 -8.57 -1.62
C ILE A 79 -23.85 -9.60 -2.53
N PRO A 80 -23.13 -10.27 -3.45
CA PRO A 80 -23.69 -11.38 -4.22
C PRO A 80 -24.04 -12.55 -3.30
N THR A 81 -25.23 -13.13 -3.48
CA THR A 81 -25.70 -14.28 -2.71
C THR A 81 -26.84 -15.00 -3.44
N VAL A 82 -27.54 -15.91 -2.75
CA VAL A 82 -28.76 -16.56 -3.24
C VAL A 82 -29.95 -16.25 -2.34
N ALA A 83 -31.15 -16.26 -2.89
CA ALA A 83 -32.38 -15.91 -2.16
C ALA A 83 -32.64 -16.85 -0.98
N THR A 84 -32.26 -18.12 -1.10
CA THR A 84 -32.38 -19.15 -0.06
C THR A 84 -31.31 -19.06 1.04
N ALA A 85 -30.32 -18.16 0.94
CA ALA A 85 -29.28 -18.03 1.95
C ALA A 85 -29.86 -17.53 3.30
N ALA A 86 -29.27 -17.98 4.42
CA ALA A 86 -29.69 -17.54 5.74
C ALA A 86 -29.64 -16.01 5.90
N ARG A 87 -28.59 -15.37 5.38
CA ARG A 87 -28.42 -13.90 5.38
C ARG A 87 -29.55 -13.17 4.66
N THR A 88 -30.01 -13.70 3.52
CA THR A 88 -31.12 -13.12 2.75
C THR A 88 -32.42 -13.24 3.54
N ARG A 89 -32.69 -14.39 4.14
CA ARG A 89 -33.82 -14.58 5.05
C ARG A 89 -33.79 -13.67 6.27
N HIS A 90 -32.60 -13.42 6.84
CA HIS A 90 -32.44 -12.50 7.96
C HIS A 90 -32.81 -11.07 7.54
N VAL A 91 -32.22 -10.57 6.45
CA VAL A 91 -32.42 -9.21 5.96
C VAL A 91 -33.90 -8.93 5.61
N MET A 92 -34.61 -9.91 5.03
CA MET A 92 -36.06 -9.77 4.76
C MET A 92 -36.91 -9.50 6.01
N LYS A 93 -36.46 -9.94 7.19
CA LYS A 93 -37.19 -9.74 8.46
C LYS A 93 -36.58 -8.66 9.33
N ARG A 94 -35.26 -8.46 9.25
CA ARG A 94 -34.48 -7.46 9.98
C ARG A 94 -33.41 -6.91 9.05
N PRO A 95 -33.68 -5.76 8.38
CA PRO A 95 -32.79 -5.24 7.35
C PRO A 95 -31.51 -4.63 7.91
N ALA A 96 -31.44 -4.34 9.22
CA ALA A 96 -30.25 -3.78 9.85
C ALA A 96 -29.06 -4.73 9.74
N VAL A 97 -27.95 -4.21 9.22
CA VAL A 97 -26.71 -4.93 8.97
C VAL A 97 -25.51 -4.11 9.40
N SER A 98 -24.40 -4.80 9.64
CA SER A 98 -23.09 -4.17 9.72
C SER A 98 -22.09 -5.01 8.96
N LEU A 99 -21.11 -4.38 8.32
CA LEU A 99 -20.00 -5.10 7.70
C LEU A 99 -18.68 -4.43 8.05
N THR A 100 -17.62 -5.21 7.99
CA THR A 100 -16.25 -4.68 8.06
C THR A 100 -15.35 -5.31 7.01
N LEU A 101 -14.57 -4.45 6.36
CA LEU A 101 -13.35 -4.81 5.65
C LEU A 101 -12.18 -4.40 6.54
N PHE A 102 -11.26 -5.31 6.84
CA PHE A 102 -10.05 -4.95 7.55
C PHE A 102 -8.84 -5.70 6.99
N ARG A 103 -7.68 -5.06 7.04
CA ARG A 103 -6.38 -5.64 6.67
C ARG A 103 -5.45 -5.50 7.87
N GLU A 104 -5.38 -6.56 8.66
CA GLU A 104 -4.63 -6.60 9.92
C GLU A 104 -4.97 -5.36 10.79
N ASN A 105 -3.98 -4.54 11.12
CA ASN A 105 -4.13 -3.30 11.89
C ASN A 105 -3.78 -2.05 11.05
N GLU A 106 -3.75 -2.21 9.72
CA GLU A 106 -3.36 -1.19 8.75
C GLU A 106 -4.56 -0.44 8.17
N LEU A 107 -5.65 -1.18 7.92
CA LEU A 107 -6.86 -0.65 7.29
C LEU A 107 -8.09 -1.22 7.98
N ALA A 108 -9.07 -0.36 8.28
CA ALA A 108 -10.40 -0.77 8.68
C ALA A 108 -11.46 0.10 8.00
N ILE A 109 -12.53 -0.53 7.51
CA ILE A 109 -13.71 0.11 6.94
C ILE A 109 -14.91 -0.57 7.54
N ILE A 110 -15.61 0.14 8.42
CA ILE A 110 -16.76 -0.35 9.16
C ILE A 110 -17.98 0.37 8.64
N VAL A 111 -18.97 -0.39 8.18
CA VAL A 111 -20.23 0.14 7.64
C VAL A 111 -21.38 -0.36 8.51
N HIS A 112 -22.27 0.57 8.86
CA HIS A 112 -23.56 0.28 9.49
C HIS A 112 -24.67 0.82 8.60
N GLY A 113 -25.77 0.10 8.49
CA GLY A 113 -26.93 0.55 7.75
C GLY A 113 -27.95 -0.56 7.52
N TYR A 114 -28.60 -0.52 6.37
CA TYR A 114 -29.67 -1.44 6.01
C TYR A 114 -29.36 -2.16 4.70
N ALA A 115 -29.85 -3.39 4.57
CA ALA A 115 -29.75 -4.16 3.34
C ALA A 115 -31.11 -4.28 2.65
N ALA A 116 -31.14 -4.05 1.35
CA ALA A 116 -32.27 -4.33 0.46
C ALA A 116 -31.89 -5.43 -0.53
N ILE A 117 -32.88 -6.18 -1.03
CA ILE A 117 -32.64 -7.25 -2.01
C ILE A 117 -32.79 -6.67 -3.41
N ILE A 118 -31.79 -6.94 -4.25
CA ILE A 118 -31.80 -6.69 -5.69
C ILE A 118 -32.06 -8.03 -6.39
N SER A 119 -33.25 -8.15 -6.96
CA SER A 119 -33.71 -9.32 -7.71
C SER A 119 -33.31 -9.25 -9.20
N PRO A 120 -33.37 -10.36 -9.95
CA PRO A 120 -32.98 -10.40 -11.36
C PRO A 120 -33.69 -9.42 -12.31
N ASP A 121 -34.87 -8.93 -11.93
CA ASP A 121 -35.66 -7.94 -12.66
C ASP A 121 -35.27 -6.48 -12.37
N HIS A 122 -34.36 -6.24 -11.42
CA HIS A 122 -33.88 -4.91 -11.10
C HIS A 122 -32.95 -4.36 -12.19
N ALA A 123 -33.06 -3.06 -12.51
CA ALA A 123 -32.30 -2.42 -13.60
C ALA A 123 -30.78 -2.58 -13.47
N ASP A 124 -30.26 -2.55 -12.24
CA ASP A 124 -28.82 -2.69 -11.98
C ASP A 124 -28.32 -4.15 -11.98
N PHE A 125 -29.19 -5.16 -12.00
CA PHE A 125 -28.80 -6.56 -11.79
C PHE A 125 -27.78 -7.05 -12.82
N GLU A 126 -28.03 -6.81 -14.11
CA GLU A 126 -27.10 -7.21 -15.18
C GLU A 126 -25.74 -6.51 -15.05
N THR A 127 -25.73 -5.24 -14.64
CA THR A 127 -24.48 -4.52 -14.38
C THR A 127 -23.70 -5.17 -13.26
N LEU A 128 -24.35 -5.51 -12.14
CA LEU A 128 -23.71 -6.19 -11.01
C LEU A 128 -23.16 -7.59 -11.40
N GLU A 129 -23.90 -8.35 -12.22
CA GLU A 129 -23.45 -9.64 -12.75
C GLU A 129 -22.18 -9.50 -13.61
N ASN A 130 -22.13 -8.49 -14.48
CA ASN A 130 -20.96 -8.24 -15.31
C ASN A 130 -19.75 -7.80 -14.47
N LEU A 131 -19.98 -7.00 -13.43
CA LEU A 131 -18.93 -6.62 -12.48
C LEU A 131 -18.41 -7.84 -11.71
N LEU A 132 -19.28 -8.70 -11.18
CA LEU A 132 -18.88 -9.90 -10.46
C LEU A 132 -18.08 -10.85 -11.36
N TYR A 133 -18.56 -11.07 -12.59
CA TYR A 133 -17.94 -11.96 -13.55
C TYR A 133 -16.53 -11.49 -13.94
N ALA A 134 -16.33 -10.18 -14.12
CA ALA A 134 -15.03 -9.63 -14.51
C ALA A 134 -13.89 -9.98 -13.53
N TYR A 135 -14.20 -10.24 -12.26
CA TYR A 135 -13.20 -10.56 -11.22
C TYR A 135 -13.24 -12.01 -10.74
N THR A 136 -14.39 -12.67 -10.79
CA THR A 136 -14.55 -14.02 -10.23
C THR A 136 -14.76 -15.09 -11.28
N TYR A 137 -15.01 -14.71 -12.54
CA TYR A 137 -15.43 -15.60 -13.62
C TYR A 137 -16.70 -16.39 -13.31
N THR A 138 -17.52 -15.89 -12.38
CA THR A 138 -18.82 -16.46 -12.02
C THR A 138 -19.86 -15.37 -11.86
N LYS A 139 -21.13 -15.74 -12.02
CA LYS A 139 -22.27 -14.85 -11.84
C LYS A 139 -23.16 -15.34 -10.70
N ALA A 140 -23.80 -14.42 -9.97
CA ALA A 140 -24.70 -14.81 -8.89
C ALA A 140 -25.93 -15.53 -9.45
N GLY A 141 -26.44 -15.10 -10.62
CA GLY A 141 -27.55 -15.76 -11.31
C GLY A 141 -27.28 -17.21 -11.72
N GLU A 142 -26.01 -17.60 -11.89
CA GLU A 142 -25.61 -18.97 -12.20
C GLU A 142 -25.67 -19.90 -10.97
N TRP A 143 -25.82 -19.33 -9.77
CA TRP A 143 -25.94 -20.10 -8.52
C TRP A 143 -27.37 -20.58 -8.24
N GLY A 144 -28.28 -20.42 -9.21
CA GLY A 144 -29.71 -20.72 -9.09
C GLY A 144 -30.51 -19.45 -8.77
N GLU A 145 -30.97 -19.30 -7.53
CA GLU A 145 -31.75 -18.13 -7.09
C GLU A 145 -30.84 -16.92 -6.76
N GLY A 146 -29.96 -16.54 -7.68
CA GLY A 146 -28.99 -15.46 -7.52
C GLY A 146 -29.63 -14.10 -7.24
N VAL A 147 -29.16 -13.42 -6.20
CA VAL A 147 -29.59 -12.07 -5.81
C VAL A 147 -28.41 -11.26 -5.27
N TYR A 148 -28.57 -9.94 -5.15
CA TYR A 148 -27.62 -9.09 -4.44
C TYR A 148 -28.27 -8.46 -3.22
N LEU A 149 -27.50 -8.27 -2.15
CA LEU A 149 -27.88 -7.39 -1.05
C LEU A 149 -27.26 -6.01 -1.29
N HIS A 150 -28.08 -4.99 -1.53
CA HIS A 150 -27.66 -3.59 -1.62
C HIS A 150 -27.56 -3.01 -0.21
N ILE A 151 -26.35 -2.61 0.19
CA ILE A 151 -26.07 -2.07 1.52
C ILE A 151 -26.19 -0.54 1.46
N GLN A 152 -27.31 -0.04 2.00
CA GLN A 152 -27.56 1.38 2.19
C GLN A 152 -26.88 1.82 3.49
N ALA A 153 -25.70 2.42 3.36
CA ALA A 153 -24.89 2.84 4.48
C ALA A 153 -25.48 4.08 5.18
N GLU A 154 -25.64 3.99 6.50
CA GLU A 154 -25.99 5.12 7.36
C GLU A 154 -24.78 5.73 8.06
N ALA A 155 -23.73 4.93 8.26
CA ALA A 155 -22.45 5.36 8.80
C ALA A 155 -21.31 4.52 8.23
N ILE A 156 -20.20 5.18 7.89
CA ILE A 156 -18.95 4.57 7.44
C ILE A 156 -17.82 5.12 8.31
N TYR A 157 -17.19 4.27 9.11
CA TYR A 157 -16.00 4.62 9.87
C TYR A 157 -14.79 3.97 9.22
N THR A 158 -13.78 4.79 8.92
CA THR A 158 -12.58 4.32 8.25
C THR A 158 -11.34 4.65 9.07
N TYR A 159 -10.34 3.79 8.94
CA TYR A 159 -9.01 4.00 9.49
C TYR A 159 -7.98 3.49 8.47
N ASN A 160 -7.01 4.32 8.16
CA ASN A 160 -5.81 3.96 7.43
C ASN A 160 -4.62 4.39 8.27
N ARG A 161 -3.81 3.43 8.72
CA ARG A 161 -2.59 3.71 9.48
C ARG A 161 -1.62 4.61 8.72
N HIS A 162 -1.65 4.53 7.39
CA HIS A 162 -0.76 5.26 6.51
C HIS A 162 -1.57 6.04 5.45
N PRO A 163 -2.24 7.15 5.84
CA PRO A 163 -3.18 7.88 4.98
C PRO A 163 -2.55 8.45 3.70
N HIS A 164 -1.23 8.65 3.71
CA HIS A 164 -0.46 9.11 2.55
C HIS A 164 -0.02 7.99 1.59
N ARG A 165 -0.30 6.72 1.90
CA ARG A 165 0.03 5.57 1.03
C ARG A 165 -1.17 5.15 0.19
N PRO A 166 -0.95 4.78 -1.09
CA PRO A 166 -2.00 4.15 -1.90
C PRO A 166 -2.48 2.85 -1.26
N ILE A 167 -3.79 2.58 -1.29
CA ILE A 167 -4.36 1.37 -0.67
C ILE A 167 -3.86 0.07 -1.31
N GLU A 168 -3.46 0.12 -2.57
CA GLU A 168 -2.86 -1.01 -3.29
C GLU A 168 -1.55 -1.48 -2.64
N SER A 169 -0.89 -0.60 -1.89
CA SER A 169 0.32 -0.90 -1.12
C SER A 169 0.02 -1.64 0.19
N LEU A 170 -1.16 -2.23 0.40
CA LEU A 170 -1.52 -2.90 1.65
C LEU A 170 -1.91 -4.38 1.43
N PRO A 171 -1.42 -5.32 2.27
CA PRO A 171 -0.43 -5.13 3.33
C PRO A 171 0.99 -5.05 2.74
N LEU A 172 1.68 -3.94 3.02
CA LEU A 172 3.11 -3.79 2.81
C LEU A 172 3.77 -3.93 4.16
N GLN A 173 4.41 -5.06 4.35
CA GLN A 173 5.19 -5.36 5.54
C GLN A 173 6.64 -4.96 5.28
N MET A 174 7.34 -4.62 6.35
CA MET A 174 8.76 -4.34 6.30
C MET A 174 9.40 -4.99 7.51
N ARG A 175 10.55 -5.61 7.29
CA ARG A 175 11.34 -6.20 8.36
C ARG A 175 12.83 -6.07 8.08
N PRO A 176 13.68 -6.11 9.12
CA PRO A 176 15.12 -6.27 8.92
C PRO A 176 15.45 -7.50 8.08
N LEU A 177 16.55 -7.41 7.34
CA LEU A 177 17.16 -8.56 6.68
C LEU A 177 17.68 -9.55 7.71
N THR A 178 17.61 -10.83 7.35
CA THR A 178 18.18 -11.94 8.11
C THR A 178 19.18 -12.68 7.24
N THR A 179 19.97 -13.58 7.83
CA THR A 179 20.90 -14.44 7.08
C THR A 179 20.22 -15.29 6.01
N GLU A 180 18.94 -15.64 6.20
CA GLU A 180 18.12 -16.38 5.23
C GLU A 180 17.82 -15.57 3.96
N ASP A 181 17.91 -14.23 4.01
CA ASP A 181 17.67 -13.37 2.85
C ASP A 181 18.90 -13.21 1.94
N SER A 182 20.08 -13.70 2.35
CA SER A 182 21.37 -13.46 1.70
C SER A 182 21.37 -13.81 0.20
N GLU A 183 20.88 -15.00 -0.17
CA GLU A 183 20.81 -15.40 -1.58
C GLU A 183 19.81 -14.56 -2.37
N TRP A 184 18.68 -14.19 -1.77
CA TRP A 184 17.72 -13.30 -2.42
C TRP A 184 18.30 -11.91 -2.65
N VAL A 185 19.00 -11.33 -1.65
CA VAL A 185 19.69 -10.04 -1.79
C VAL A 185 20.71 -10.12 -2.91
N ARG A 186 21.52 -11.19 -2.97
CA ARG A 186 22.51 -11.38 -4.02
C ARG A 186 21.88 -11.37 -5.42
N GLN A 187 20.79 -12.10 -5.62
CA GLN A 187 20.07 -12.13 -6.90
C GLN A 187 19.43 -10.77 -7.22
N PHE A 188 18.81 -10.13 -6.23
CA PHE A 188 18.19 -8.83 -6.40
C PHE A 188 19.20 -7.77 -6.86
N ILE A 189 20.41 -7.75 -6.29
CA ILE A 189 21.48 -6.83 -6.71
C ILE A 189 22.00 -7.17 -8.11
N ILE A 190 22.10 -8.45 -8.49
CA ILE A 190 22.46 -8.81 -9.88
C ILE A 190 21.42 -8.25 -10.85
N GLU A 191 20.13 -8.42 -10.55
CA GLU A 191 19.03 -7.98 -11.41
C GLU A 191 18.96 -6.46 -11.56
N HIS A 192 19.19 -5.70 -10.49
CA HIS A 192 18.97 -4.24 -10.46
C HIS A 192 20.26 -3.43 -10.65
N TRP A 193 21.43 -3.97 -10.28
CA TRP A 193 22.74 -3.30 -10.32
C TRP A 193 23.76 -4.01 -11.21
N GLY A 194 23.40 -5.14 -11.81
CA GLY A 194 24.20 -5.85 -12.82
C GLY A 194 25.39 -6.66 -12.31
N ASP A 195 25.56 -6.78 -10.99
CA ASP A 195 26.65 -7.56 -10.37
C ASP A 195 26.30 -8.02 -8.95
N THR A 196 27.19 -8.76 -8.30
CA THR A 196 27.05 -9.22 -6.90
C THR A 196 27.57 -8.24 -5.85
N PHE A 197 28.19 -7.14 -6.29
CA PHE A 197 28.77 -6.13 -5.43
C PHE A 197 28.48 -4.72 -5.96
N VAL A 198 28.51 -3.77 -5.04
CA VAL A 198 28.28 -2.35 -5.31
C VAL A 198 29.58 -1.60 -5.05
N VAL A 199 29.86 -0.58 -5.86
CA VAL A 199 30.99 0.32 -5.67
C VAL A 199 30.42 1.72 -5.52
N ALA A 200 30.80 2.40 -4.45
CA ALA A 200 30.47 3.79 -4.18
C ALA A 200 31.69 4.45 -3.56
N HIS A 201 32.02 5.69 -3.93
CA HIS A 201 33.16 6.46 -3.42
C HIS A 201 34.49 5.67 -3.40
N GLY A 202 34.67 4.76 -4.35
CA GLY A 202 35.86 3.91 -4.47
C GLY A 202 35.91 2.71 -3.52
N LYS A 203 34.88 2.49 -2.69
CA LYS A 203 34.78 1.34 -1.78
C LYS A 203 33.86 0.26 -2.36
N VAL A 204 34.26 -1.00 -2.18
CA VAL A 204 33.49 -2.18 -2.59
C VAL A 204 32.62 -2.67 -1.43
N TYR A 205 31.35 -2.87 -1.71
CA TYR A 205 30.34 -3.40 -0.78
C TYR A 205 29.73 -4.69 -1.31
N HIS A 206 29.44 -5.61 -0.39
CA HIS A 206 28.70 -6.84 -0.64
C HIS A 206 27.34 -6.76 0.06
N PRO A 207 26.26 -6.30 -0.61
CA PRO A 207 24.99 -6.00 0.05
C PRO A 207 24.39 -7.17 0.83
N GLN A 208 24.63 -8.41 0.40
CA GLN A 208 24.16 -9.62 1.08
C GLN A 208 24.78 -9.86 2.47
N THR A 209 25.85 -9.14 2.80
CA THR A 209 26.51 -9.19 4.12
C THR A 209 26.21 -7.96 4.97
N LEU A 210 25.47 -6.98 4.44
CA LEU A 210 25.15 -5.73 5.13
C LEU A 210 23.83 -5.84 5.89
N PRO A 211 23.66 -5.10 7.00
CA PRO A 211 22.35 -4.90 7.57
C PRO A 211 21.45 -4.14 6.59
N GLY A 212 20.14 -4.32 6.72
CA GLY A 212 19.20 -3.74 5.79
C GLY A 212 17.75 -4.11 6.09
N PHE A 213 16.87 -3.73 5.17
CA PHE A 213 15.45 -3.98 5.24
C PHE A 213 14.94 -4.59 3.94
N VAL A 214 13.95 -5.47 4.06
CA VAL A 214 13.16 -5.97 2.94
C VAL A 214 11.73 -5.50 3.09
N ALA A 215 11.17 -4.99 1.99
CA ALA A 215 9.77 -4.63 1.87
C ALA A 215 8.99 -5.77 1.19
N ILE A 216 7.90 -6.22 1.78
CA ILE A 216 7.10 -7.38 1.35
C ILE A 216 5.67 -6.92 1.10
N LEU A 217 5.21 -6.99 -0.14
CA LEU A 217 3.85 -6.67 -0.54
C LEU A 217 3.10 -7.95 -0.93
N LYS A 218 2.02 -8.26 -0.22
CA LYS A 218 1.20 -9.47 -0.48
C LYS A 218 2.06 -10.75 -0.59
N GLY A 219 3.01 -10.91 0.33
CA GLY A 219 3.94 -12.06 0.37
C GLY A 219 5.14 -11.99 -0.58
N ASN A 220 5.20 -11.03 -1.50
CA ASN A 220 6.30 -10.87 -2.45
C ASN A 220 7.30 -9.82 -1.96
N ARG A 221 8.59 -10.12 -2.02
CA ARG A 221 9.65 -9.14 -1.74
C ARG A 221 9.71 -8.13 -2.90
N VAL A 222 9.46 -6.85 -2.61
CA VAL A 222 9.29 -5.78 -3.60
C VAL A 222 10.18 -4.55 -3.37
N GLY A 223 11.03 -4.60 -2.35
CA GLY A 223 12.02 -3.57 -2.11
C GLY A 223 13.14 -4.04 -1.20
N LEU A 224 14.30 -3.46 -1.39
CA LEU A 224 15.53 -3.75 -0.67
C LEU A 224 16.18 -2.43 -0.28
N LEU A 225 16.66 -2.34 0.95
CA LEU A 225 17.65 -1.34 1.34
C LEU A 225 18.75 -2.02 2.13
N THR A 226 20.01 -1.72 1.82
CA THR A 226 21.16 -2.11 2.66
C THR A 226 21.93 -0.88 3.09
N TYR A 227 22.56 -0.94 4.26
CA TYR A 227 23.30 0.18 4.82
C TYR A 227 24.58 -0.27 5.52
N SER A 228 25.51 0.66 5.69
CA SER A 228 26.75 0.48 6.43
C SER A 228 26.84 1.51 7.55
N LEU A 229 27.36 1.10 8.72
CA LEU A 229 27.54 1.98 9.88
C LEU A 229 29.03 2.19 10.10
N GLU A 230 29.47 3.46 10.11
CA GLU A 230 30.86 3.85 10.37
C GLU A 230 30.91 5.05 11.31
N GLY A 231 31.23 4.78 12.58
CA GLY A 231 31.24 5.80 13.63
C GLY A 231 29.85 6.44 13.78
N GLU A 232 29.77 7.76 13.61
CA GLU A 232 28.51 8.51 13.69
C GLU A 232 27.78 8.62 12.33
N ASN A 233 28.20 7.86 11.32
CA ASN A 233 27.63 7.89 9.97
C ASN A 233 26.93 6.59 9.61
N CYS A 234 25.76 6.71 8.98
CA CYS A 234 25.06 5.62 8.32
C CYS A 234 25.03 5.89 6.81
N GLU A 235 25.64 5.02 6.03
CA GLU A 235 25.61 5.08 4.57
C GLU A 235 24.52 4.14 4.04
N ILE A 236 23.57 4.65 3.25
CA ILE A 236 22.69 3.80 2.46
C ILE A 236 23.49 3.31 1.25
N VAL A 237 23.77 2.01 1.22
CA VAL A 237 24.59 1.37 0.18
C VAL A 237 23.73 0.97 -1.02
N THR A 238 22.52 0.47 -0.78
CA THR A 238 21.55 0.16 -1.85
C THR A 238 20.15 0.54 -1.43
N ILE A 239 19.33 0.97 -2.38
CA ILE A 239 17.89 1.18 -2.17
C ILE A 239 17.17 1.02 -3.51
N ASP A 240 16.22 0.09 -3.56
CA ASP A 240 15.48 -0.23 -4.77
C ASP A 240 14.06 -0.68 -4.44
N SER A 241 13.18 -0.52 -5.42
CA SER A 241 11.85 -1.10 -5.40
C SER A 241 11.42 -1.53 -6.79
N THR A 242 10.80 -2.71 -6.87
CA THR A 242 10.22 -3.24 -8.11
C THR A 242 8.86 -2.64 -8.44
N LYS A 243 8.28 -1.84 -7.54
CA LYS A 243 6.97 -1.18 -7.72
C LYS A 243 7.07 0.31 -7.45
N PRO A 244 7.22 1.15 -8.49
CA PRO A 244 7.25 2.59 -8.31
C PRO A 244 5.89 3.13 -7.84
N GLY A 245 5.90 4.30 -7.19
CA GLY A 245 4.68 5.06 -6.87
C GLY A 245 3.86 4.58 -5.67
N ILE A 246 4.16 3.43 -5.08
CA ILE A 246 3.39 2.88 -3.94
C ILE A 246 4.03 3.09 -2.56
N GLY A 247 5.04 3.97 -2.47
CA GLY A 247 5.61 4.42 -1.19
C GLY A 247 6.70 3.54 -0.57
N ILE A 248 7.13 2.44 -1.23
CA ILE A 248 8.17 1.52 -0.73
C ILE A 248 9.48 2.25 -0.42
N GLY A 249 9.96 3.11 -1.33
CA GLY A 249 11.20 3.86 -1.11
C GLY A 249 11.12 4.76 0.13
N THR A 250 10.00 5.44 0.37
CA THR A 250 9.83 6.28 1.58
C THR A 250 9.96 5.45 2.84
N LEU A 251 9.29 4.29 2.86
CA LEU A 251 9.34 3.36 3.97
C LEU A 251 10.75 2.87 4.29
N LEU A 252 11.51 2.52 3.25
CA LEU A 252 12.89 2.09 3.41
C LEU A 252 13.75 3.22 4.01
N ILE A 253 13.57 4.46 3.54
CA ILE A 253 14.24 5.63 4.12
C ILE A 253 13.84 5.87 5.58
N GLU A 254 12.55 5.78 5.91
CA GLU A 254 12.07 5.91 7.30
C GLU A 254 12.70 4.85 8.21
N ALA A 255 12.78 3.60 7.73
CA ALA A 255 13.35 2.47 8.48
C ALA A 255 14.83 2.66 8.78
N VAL A 256 15.62 2.99 7.77
CA VAL A 256 17.07 3.20 7.95
C VAL A 256 17.36 4.46 8.76
N THR A 257 16.52 5.49 8.65
CA THR A 257 16.61 6.70 9.50
C THR A 257 16.45 6.32 10.97
N GLN A 258 15.46 5.50 11.29
CA GLN A 258 15.25 5.02 12.65
C GLN A 258 16.40 4.15 13.14
N ALA A 259 16.87 3.19 12.33
CA ALA A 259 18.00 2.33 12.67
C ALA A 259 19.30 3.13 12.87
N ALA A 260 19.54 4.16 12.05
CA ALA A 260 20.69 5.05 12.19
C ALA A 260 20.63 5.84 13.50
N ARG A 261 19.46 6.37 13.87
CA ARG A 261 19.27 7.05 15.17
C ARG A 261 19.52 6.11 16.35
N GLU A 262 18.99 4.90 16.30
CA GLU A 262 19.20 3.87 17.33
C GLU A 262 20.67 3.46 17.47
N ALA A 263 21.42 3.46 16.36
CA ALA A 263 22.86 3.25 16.34
C ALA A 263 23.68 4.48 16.81
N GLY A 264 23.03 5.60 17.15
CA GLY A 264 23.70 6.83 17.57
C GLY A 264 24.34 7.63 16.43
N CYS A 265 23.99 7.35 15.17
CA CYS A 265 24.47 8.11 14.03
C CYS A 265 23.87 9.52 14.03
N LYS A 266 24.68 10.49 13.58
CA LYS A 266 24.27 11.89 13.38
C LYS A 266 24.05 12.23 11.92
N ARG A 267 24.48 11.36 11.01
CA ARG A 267 24.45 11.57 9.57
C ARG A 267 23.95 10.32 8.88
N LEU A 268 22.89 10.46 8.09
CA LEU A 268 22.48 9.45 7.11
C LEU A 268 22.86 9.98 5.73
N TRP A 269 23.61 9.23 4.94
CA TRP A 269 24.11 9.71 3.66
C TRP A 269 24.12 8.61 2.60
N LEU A 270 24.28 9.00 1.34
CA LEU A 270 24.34 8.08 0.20
C LEU A 270 25.05 8.70 -0.99
N ILE A 271 25.44 7.84 -1.93
CA ILE A 271 25.89 8.21 -3.26
C ILE A 271 24.82 7.84 -4.29
N THR A 272 24.57 8.72 -5.25
CA THR A 272 23.85 8.40 -6.49
C THR A 272 24.64 8.91 -7.69
N THR A 273 24.36 8.41 -8.89
CA THR A 273 25.03 8.87 -10.11
C THR A 273 24.34 10.10 -10.72
N ASN A 274 25.10 10.89 -11.49
CA ASN A 274 24.65 12.16 -12.05
C ASN A 274 23.49 12.06 -13.05
N ASP A 275 23.32 10.91 -13.67
CA ASP A 275 22.21 10.62 -14.59
C ASP A 275 20.89 10.34 -13.86
N ASN A 276 20.92 10.00 -12.57
CA ASN A 276 19.75 9.52 -11.85
C ASN A 276 18.91 10.67 -11.26
N LEU A 277 18.33 11.48 -12.15
CA LEU A 277 17.51 12.63 -11.80
C LEU A 277 16.28 12.24 -10.95
N HIS A 278 15.74 11.05 -11.20
CA HIS A 278 14.65 10.49 -10.41
C HIS A 278 15.04 10.26 -8.94
N ALA A 279 16.22 9.67 -8.69
CA ALA A 279 16.74 9.48 -7.34
C ALA A 279 17.08 10.80 -6.66
N LEU A 280 17.72 11.74 -7.37
CA LEU A 280 18.01 13.08 -6.85
C LEU A 280 16.74 13.80 -6.39
N ARG A 281 15.68 13.77 -7.20
CA ARG A 281 14.37 14.31 -6.79
C ARG A 281 13.78 13.56 -5.60
N PHE A 282 13.90 12.24 -5.59
CA PHE A 282 13.36 11.38 -4.53
C PHE A 282 13.99 11.67 -3.16
N TYR A 283 15.32 11.78 -3.09
CA TYR A 283 16.05 12.02 -1.84
C TYR A 283 15.84 13.44 -1.31
N GLN A 284 15.91 14.45 -2.20
CA GLN A 284 15.70 15.84 -1.79
C GLN A 284 14.31 16.07 -1.20
N LYS A 285 13.26 15.44 -1.77
CA LYS A 285 11.91 15.49 -1.19
C LYS A 285 11.80 14.83 0.19
N ARG A 286 12.81 14.07 0.62
CA ARG A 286 12.87 13.35 1.90
C ARG A 286 13.91 13.94 2.87
N GLY A 287 14.36 15.16 2.61
CA GLY A 287 15.23 15.90 3.54
C GLY A 287 16.72 15.71 3.31
N PHE A 288 17.13 15.00 2.26
CA PHE A 288 18.54 14.93 1.88
C PHE A 288 18.98 16.19 1.13
N THR A 289 20.16 16.70 1.44
CA THR A 289 20.80 17.83 0.77
C THR A 289 22.02 17.36 -0.01
N LEU A 290 22.28 17.99 -1.16
CA LEU A 290 23.49 17.75 -1.95
C LEU A 290 24.72 18.29 -1.19
N VAL A 291 25.79 17.49 -1.12
CA VAL A 291 27.00 17.82 -0.35
C VAL A 291 28.21 17.97 -1.27
N THR A 292 28.48 16.93 -2.06
CA THR A 292 29.71 16.81 -2.85
C THR A 292 29.41 16.20 -4.21
N ILE A 293 30.11 16.66 -5.24
CA ILE A 293 30.15 15.99 -6.56
C ILE A 293 31.55 15.39 -6.72
N HIS A 294 31.60 14.07 -6.81
CA HIS A 294 32.81 13.29 -7.06
C HIS A 294 32.99 13.11 -8.56
N ARG A 295 33.67 14.08 -9.17
CA ARG A 295 33.83 14.14 -10.62
C ARG A 295 34.60 12.93 -11.17
N ASN A 296 34.10 12.35 -12.26
CA ASN A 296 34.65 11.18 -12.94
C ASN A 296 34.75 9.92 -12.05
N ALA A 297 34.07 9.88 -10.89
CA ALA A 297 34.13 8.73 -9.99
C ALA A 297 33.61 7.45 -10.69
N VAL A 298 32.60 7.57 -11.54
CA VAL A 298 32.06 6.42 -12.28
C VAL A 298 33.03 5.94 -13.37
N ASP A 299 33.83 6.85 -13.94
CA ASP A 299 34.90 6.48 -14.89
C ASP A 299 35.97 5.63 -14.21
N VAL A 300 36.32 5.94 -12.96
CA VAL A 300 37.22 5.11 -12.13
C VAL A 300 36.54 3.78 -11.80
N THR A 301 35.28 3.80 -11.37
CA THR A 301 34.51 2.59 -11.06
C THR A 301 34.40 1.64 -12.27
N ARG A 302 34.34 2.16 -13.50
CA ARG A 302 34.37 1.33 -14.72
C ARG A 302 35.62 0.48 -14.88
N GLN A 303 36.74 0.88 -14.30
CA GLN A 303 37.95 0.04 -14.31
C GLN A 303 37.74 -1.27 -13.53
N LEU A 304 36.89 -1.23 -12.48
CA LEU A 304 36.48 -2.38 -11.69
C LEU A 304 35.23 -3.07 -12.26
N LYS A 305 34.28 -2.29 -12.79
CA LYS A 305 33.03 -2.77 -13.40
C LYS A 305 32.93 -2.29 -14.86
N PRO A 306 33.63 -2.94 -15.82
CA PRO A 306 33.65 -2.50 -17.22
C PRO A 306 32.29 -2.53 -17.93
N ARG A 307 31.29 -3.20 -17.34
CA ARG A 307 29.93 -3.28 -17.87
C ARG A 307 29.06 -2.07 -17.53
N ILE A 308 29.53 -1.12 -16.72
CA ILE A 308 28.79 0.13 -16.46
C ILE A 308 28.71 0.93 -17.77
N PRO A 309 27.50 1.29 -18.25
CA PRO A 309 27.34 1.97 -19.53
C PRO A 309 27.94 3.37 -19.53
N LEU A 310 28.29 3.89 -20.71
CA LEU A 310 28.77 5.27 -20.88
C LEU A 310 27.63 6.30 -20.80
N ILE A 311 26.42 5.90 -21.19
CA ILE A 311 25.20 6.70 -21.13
C ILE A 311 24.27 6.05 -20.11
N GLY A 312 23.83 6.83 -19.13
CA GLY A 312 22.90 6.42 -18.09
C GLY A 312 21.44 6.70 -18.44
N ASN A 313 20.63 6.91 -17.40
CA ASN A 313 19.24 7.31 -17.47
C ASN A 313 19.07 8.63 -18.23
N ASP A 314 17.90 8.80 -18.85
CA ASP A 314 17.53 10.03 -19.57
C ASP A 314 18.54 10.48 -20.64
N GLN A 315 19.33 9.53 -21.18
CA GLN A 315 20.41 9.78 -22.15
C GLN A 315 21.51 10.70 -21.63
N ILE A 316 21.72 10.75 -20.31
CA ILE A 316 22.73 11.58 -19.67
C ILE A 316 24.07 10.82 -19.64
N PRO A 317 25.19 11.43 -20.06
CA PRO A 317 26.52 10.83 -19.89
C PRO A 317 26.80 10.51 -18.42
N LEU A 318 27.17 9.26 -18.15
CA LEU A 318 27.40 8.78 -16.80
C LEU A 318 28.88 8.97 -16.45
N HIS A 319 29.19 9.86 -15.51
CA HIS A 319 30.59 10.17 -15.15
C HIS A 319 30.79 10.37 -13.66
N ASP A 320 29.84 11.03 -13.01
CA ASP A 320 30.04 11.57 -11.67
C ASP A 320 29.16 10.85 -10.66
N GLU A 321 29.68 10.78 -9.44
CA GLU A 321 28.92 10.42 -8.26
C GLU A 321 28.52 11.71 -7.52
N ILE A 322 27.32 11.72 -6.97
CA ILE A 322 26.74 12.83 -6.22
C ILE A 322 26.42 12.32 -4.83
N GLU A 323 27.01 12.98 -3.83
CA GLU A 323 26.81 12.71 -2.43
C GLU A 323 25.65 13.54 -1.87
N LEU A 324 24.77 12.87 -1.16
CA LEU A 324 23.65 13.49 -0.45
C LEU A 324 23.65 13.06 1.01
N GLU A 325 23.26 13.96 1.90
CA GLU A 325 23.14 13.68 3.33
C GLU A 325 21.85 14.23 3.93
N MET A 326 21.40 13.59 5.01
CA MET A 326 20.41 14.09 5.93
C MET A 326 21.01 14.04 7.33
N MET A 327 21.08 15.19 7.99
CA MET A 327 21.49 15.26 9.38
C MET A 327 20.38 14.73 10.29
N LEU A 328 20.75 13.84 11.20
CA LEU A 328 19.84 13.24 12.16
C LEU A 328 19.88 14.07 13.44
N GLU A 329 18.82 14.85 13.67
CA GLU A 329 18.63 15.51 14.97
C GLU A 329 18.47 14.46 16.08
N ARG A 330 18.95 14.82 17.28
CA ARG A 330 18.93 13.98 18.49
C ARG A 330 17.53 13.70 19.00
#